data_AF-A0AB36RB79-F1
#
_entry.id   AF-A0AB36RB79-F1
#
_cell.length_a   1.000
_cell.length_b   1.000
_cell.length_c   1.000
_cell.angle_alpha   90.00
_cell.angle_beta   90.00
_cell.angle_gamma   90.00
#
_symmetry.space_group_name_H-M   'P 1'
#
loop_
_entity.id
_entity.type
_entity.pdbx_description
1 polymer ?
#
loop_
_entity_poly.entity_id
_entity_poly.type
_entity_poly.pdbx_seq_one_letter_code
_entity_poly.pdbx_strand_id
1 'polypeptide(L)'
;MDKPRIFLGSSGKQKKLLQALTRGLEDIAHVEPWTTSFNPGTTTLGRLLELTREVDFAAFVFAQDDWTSVSQPASSATASAQASPRDNVVFEAGLFGGVLGMRRTFILHANGSKLPSDLLGLTSVRYGEATTGAEMRAINQKLRNAIENESRVARIEGLWWQFSLSERTVKEPSAVSLLRISRDRDGALELTGRSWQENGSLSARYWSEAVKERKEPPGIFYFWNGERPLDANASQLYGTGEIRLESADRASGYFTTRADTPPKLNARTSGVYLRAAPEDLSILDGRDNQRRVELIAERLSHWKSIKNV
;
A
#
# COMPACT_ATOMS: atom_id res chain seq x y z
N MET A 1 -2.87 14.45 -4.42
CA MET A 1 -2.83 13.00 -4.17
C MET A 1 -1.44 12.53 -4.51
N ASP A 2 -0.87 11.66 -3.68
CA ASP A 2 0.41 11.04 -3.99
C ASP A 2 0.29 10.17 -5.24
N LYS A 3 1.34 10.17 -6.07
CA LYS A 3 1.37 9.33 -7.28
C LYS A 3 1.44 7.86 -6.89
N PRO A 4 0.72 6.96 -7.58
CA PRO A 4 0.90 5.52 -7.39
C PRO A 4 2.33 5.09 -7.67
N ARG A 5 2.79 4.03 -6.99
CA ARG A 5 4.10 3.42 -7.23
C ARG A 5 3.97 2.28 -8.23
N ILE A 6 4.85 2.20 -9.22
CA ILE A 6 4.85 1.12 -10.20
C ILE A 6 6.24 0.49 -10.31
N PHE A 7 6.30 -0.84 -10.18
CA PHE A 7 7.51 -1.60 -10.47
C PHE A 7 7.62 -1.91 -11.97
N LEU A 8 8.81 -1.73 -12.56
CA LEU A 8 9.07 -2.14 -13.94
C LEU A 8 10.12 -3.27 -13.99
N GLY A 9 9.68 -4.46 -14.38
CA GLY A 9 10.52 -5.64 -14.57
C GLY A 9 10.84 -5.89 -16.05
N SER A 10 12.09 -6.23 -16.34
CA SER A 10 12.53 -6.60 -17.69
C SER A 10 13.78 -7.48 -17.62
N SER A 11 14.19 -8.07 -18.73
CA SER A 11 15.56 -8.58 -18.82
C SER A 11 16.59 -7.43 -18.88
N GLY A 12 17.86 -7.76 -18.62
CA GLY A 12 19.00 -6.86 -18.84
C GLY A 12 19.15 -6.32 -20.26
N LYS A 13 18.66 -7.05 -21.28
CA LYS A 13 18.76 -6.64 -22.69
C LYS A 13 17.83 -5.47 -23.01
N GLN A 14 16.77 -5.26 -22.22
CA GLN A 14 15.71 -4.29 -22.47
C GLN A 14 15.91 -2.92 -21.77
N LYS A 15 17.15 -2.58 -21.39
CA LYS A 15 17.47 -1.35 -20.64
C LYS A 15 16.97 -0.06 -21.31
N LYS A 16 17.09 0.06 -22.65
CA LYS A 16 16.64 1.25 -23.39
C LYS A 16 15.11 1.42 -23.32
N LEU A 17 14.37 0.32 -23.49
CA LEU A 17 12.92 0.30 -23.38
C LEU A 17 12.48 0.67 -21.96
N LEU A 18 13.12 0.09 -20.94
CA LEU A 18 12.85 0.40 -19.53
C LEU A 18 13.06 1.88 -19.20
N GLN A 19 14.13 2.50 -19.71
CA GLN A 19 14.40 3.93 -19.55
C GLN A 19 13.37 4.83 -20.25
N ALA A 20 12.87 4.40 -21.41
CA ALA A 20 11.81 5.12 -22.12
C ALA A 20 10.47 5.04 -21.39
N LEU A 21 10.11 3.87 -20.87
CA LEU A 21 8.91 3.68 -20.03
C LEU A 21 9.01 4.49 -18.73
N THR A 22 10.16 4.48 -18.07
CA THR A 22 10.39 5.23 -16.83
C THR A 22 10.10 6.72 -17.01
N ARG A 23 10.70 7.33 -18.04
CA ARG A 23 10.43 8.74 -18.39
C ARG A 23 8.98 8.98 -18.80
N GLY A 24 8.39 8.02 -19.52
CA GLY A 24 7.02 8.13 -20.02
C GLY A 24 5.93 8.08 -18.96
N LEU A 25 6.24 7.58 -17.76
CA LEU A 25 5.30 7.39 -16.66
C LEU A 25 5.60 8.32 -15.47
N GLU A 26 6.70 9.08 -15.49
CA GLU A 26 7.18 9.88 -14.35
C GLU A 26 6.17 10.93 -13.88
N ASP A 27 5.32 11.42 -14.79
CA ASP A 27 4.30 12.42 -14.51
C ASP A 27 3.08 11.82 -13.78
N ILE A 28 2.84 10.51 -13.88
CA ILE A 28 1.68 9.84 -13.27
C ILE A 28 2.03 8.88 -12.15
N ALA A 29 3.23 8.33 -12.11
CA ALA A 29 3.61 7.29 -11.17
C ALA A 29 5.05 7.47 -10.69
N HIS A 30 5.31 7.05 -9.45
CA HIS A 30 6.66 6.83 -8.97
C HIS A 30 7.16 5.49 -9.50
N VAL A 31 8.06 5.56 -10.47
CA VAL A 31 8.57 4.37 -11.17
C VAL A 31 9.76 3.78 -10.40
N GLU A 32 9.66 2.49 -10.10
CA GLU A 32 10.70 1.66 -9.48
C GLU A 32 11.24 0.67 -10.51
N PRO A 33 12.25 1.04 -11.32
CA PRO A 33 12.82 0.12 -12.29
C PRO A 33 13.72 -0.90 -11.59
N TRP A 34 13.63 -2.19 -11.97
CA TRP A 34 14.40 -3.26 -11.34
C TRP A 34 15.91 -2.99 -11.25
N THR A 35 16.47 -2.22 -12.19
CA THR A 35 17.89 -1.87 -12.23
C THR A 35 18.40 -1.08 -11.03
N THR A 36 17.52 -0.43 -10.25
CA THR A 36 17.88 0.39 -9.09
C THR A 36 17.28 -0.11 -7.78
N SER A 37 16.53 -1.20 -7.81
CA SER A 37 15.73 -1.64 -6.65
C SER A 37 16.46 -2.61 -5.72
N PHE A 38 17.68 -3.04 -6.04
CA PHE A 38 18.43 -4.06 -5.30
C PHE A 38 19.62 -3.46 -4.54
N ASN A 39 19.63 -3.64 -3.22
CA ASN A 39 20.70 -3.19 -2.33
C ASN A 39 21.64 -4.36 -1.96
N PRO A 40 22.95 -4.10 -1.78
CA PRO A 40 23.87 -5.09 -1.25
C PRO A 40 23.38 -5.69 0.09
N GLY A 41 23.56 -7.00 0.26
CA GLY A 41 23.17 -7.71 1.50
C GLY A 41 21.74 -8.28 1.51
N THR A 42 20.97 -8.12 0.43
CA THR A 42 19.64 -8.74 0.28
C THR A 42 19.62 -9.71 -0.91
N THR A 43 18.75 -10.72 -0.87
CA THR A 43 18.54 -11.60 -2.03
C THR A 43 17.57 -10.93 -3.01
N THR A 44 17.76 -11.15 -4.32
CA THR A 44 16.86 -10.63 -5.37
C THR A 44 15.41 -11.02 -5.10
N LEU A 45 15.16 -12.28 -4.76
CA LEU A 45 13.82 -12.77 -4.45
C LEU A 45 13.22 -12.11 -3.20
N GLY A 46 14.01 -11.94 -2.14
CA GLY A 46 13.57 -11.25 -0.92
C GLY A 46 13.15 -9.81 -1.21
N ARG A 47 13.95 -9.09 -1.99
CA ARG A 47 13.61 -7.71 -2.36
C ARG A 47 12.40 -7.61 -3.29
N LEU A 48 12.24 -8.55 -4.22
CA LEU A 48 11.03 -8.61 -5.06
C LEU A 48 9.77 -8.83 -4.22
N LEU A 49 9.83 -9.71 -3.21
CA LEU A 49 8.73 -9.91 -2.26
C LEU A 49 8.39 -8.65 -1.48
N GLU A 50 9.39 -7.90 -1.01
CA GLU A 50 9.16 -6.58 -0.38
C GLU A 50 8.50 -5.60 -1.35
N LEU A 51 9.02 -5.48 -2.57
CA LEU A 51 8.49 -4.58 -3.60
C LEU A 51 7.02 -4.90 -3.92
N THR A 52 6.62 -6.18 -3.95
CA THR A 52 5.20 -6.54 -4.16
C THR A 52 4.27 -5.92 -3.11
N ARG A 53 4.78 -5.60 -1.92
CA ARG A 53 4.02 -4.96 -0.83
C ARG A 53 4.17 -3.44 -0.84
N GLU A 54 5.18 -2.88 -1.52
CA GLU A 54 5.47 -1.44 -1.58
C GLU A 54 4.83 -0.73 -2.79
N VAL A 55 4.62 -1.43 -3.92
CA VAL A 55 4.13 -0.83 -5.18
C VAL A 55 2.65 -1.05 -5.43
N ASP A 56 1.97 -0.11 -6.06
CA ASP A 56 0.54 -0.23 -6.39
C ASP A 56 0.29 -1.02 -7.67
N PHE A 57 1.27 -1.02 -8.57
CA PHE A 57 1.22 -1.65 -9.88
C PHE A 57 2.57 -2.29 -10.23
N ALA A 58 2.56 -3.20 -11.19
CA ALA A 58 3.76 -3.69 -11.83
C ALA A 58 3.57 -3.82 -13.33
N ALA A 59 4.64 -3.61 -14.11
CA ALA A 59 4.65 -3.92 -15.53
C ALA A 59 5.90 -4.73 -15.90
N PHE A 60 5.70 -5.76 -16.73
CA PHE A 60 6.76 -6.68 -17.13
C PHE A 60 6.94 -6.71 -18.64
N VAL A 61 8.18 -6.58 -19.08
CA VAL A 61 8.56 -6.61 -20.49
C VAL A 61 8.86 -8.04 -20.93
N PHE A 62 7.89 -8.63 -21.62
CA PHE A 62 8.02 -9.94 -22.26
C PHE A 62 8.61 -9.74 -23.66
N ALA A 63 9.94 -9.67 -23.70
CA ALA A 63 10.72 -9.51 -24.93
C ALA A 63 11.05 -10.88 -25.59
N GLN A 64 11.77 -10.83 -26.70
CA GLN A 64 12.31 -11.99 -27.43
C GLN A 64 13.76 -12.29 -27.00
N ASP A 65 13.99 -12.49 -25.71
CA ASP A 65 15.36 -12.53 -25.18
C ASP A 65 15.98 -13.94 -25.17
N ASP A 66 15.14 -14.97 -25.10
CA ASP A 66 15.52 -16.38 -25.07
C ASP A 66 14.79 -17.16 -26.18
N TRP A 67 15.18 -18.42 -26.37
CA TRP A 67 14.57 -19.32 -27.34
C TRP A 67 14.08 -20.58 -26.64
N THR A 68 12.82 -20.95 -26.88
CA THR A 68 12.26 -22.22 -26.39
C THR A 68 12.06 -23.18 -27.55
N SER A 69 12.46 -24.44 -27.36
CA SER A 69 12.09 -25.49 -28.30
C SER A 69 10.59 -25.72 -28.23
N VAL A 70 9.93 -25.69 -29.38
CA VAL A 70 8.52 -26.10 -29.48
C VAL A 70 8.50 -27.62 -29.56
N SER A 71 7.98 -28.28 -28.52
CA SER A 71 7.63 -29.70 -28.61
C SER A 71 6.46 -29.85 -29.58
N GLN A 72 6.75 -30.25 -30.81
CA GLN A 72 5.73 -30.69 -31.75
C GLN A 72 5.48 -32.21 -31.60
N PRO A 73 4.28 -32.71 -31.93
CA PRO A 73 4.06 -34.14 -32.09
C PRO A 73 5.11 -34.74 -33.03
N ALA A 74 5.54 -35.98 -32.77
CA ALA A 74 6.68 -36.66 -33.41
C ALA A 74 6.63 -36.80 -34.94
N SER A 75 5.61 -36.26 -35.62
CA SER A 75 5.40 -36.30 -37.07
C SER A 75 5.88 -35.06 -37.83
N SER A 76 6.46 -34.04 -37.17
CA SER A 76 7.03 -32.86 -37.84
C SER A 76 8.52 -32.74 -37.56
N ALA A 77 9.33 -32.98 -38.59
CA ALA A 77 10.80 -33.08 -38.51
C ALA A 77 11.55 -31.74 -38.40
N THR A 78 10.90 -30.68 -37.89
CA THR A 78 11.59 -29.41 -37.60
C THR A 78 11.13 -28.86 -36.25
N ALA A 79 11.96 -29.06 -35.22
CA ALA A 79 11.83 -28.33 -33.97
C ALA A 79 12.12 -26.85 -34.25
N SER A 80 11.08 -26.05 -34.50
CA SER A 80 11.23 -24.60 -34.59
C SER A 80 11.47 -24.06 -33.19
N ALA A 81 12.61 -23.41 -32.98
CA ALA A 81 12.83 -22.62 -31.79
C ALA A 81 12.00 -21.34 -31.91
N GLN A 82 11.21 -21.03 -30.90
CA GLN A 82 10.42 -19.80 -30.85
C GLN A 82 11.03 -18.85 -29.81
N ALA A 83 11.16 -17.58 -30.17
CA ALA A 83 11.60 -16.55 -29.23
C ALA A 83 10.61 -16.44 -28.07
N SER A 84 11.11 -16.28 -26.85
CA SER A 84 10.33 -16.25 -25.62
C SER A 84 10.86 -15.19 -24.65
N PRO A 85 10.01 -14.71 -23.72
CA PRO A 85 10.49 -13.96 -22.58
C PRO A 85 11.41 -14.84 -21.73
N ARG A 86 12.31 -14.19 -20.99
CA ARG A 86 13.19 -14.86 -20.04
C ARG A 86 12.37 -15.42 -18.86
N ASP A 87 12.68 -16.64 -18.43
CA ASP A 87 11.90 -17.34 -17.41
C ASP A 87 11.75 -16.56 -16.11
N ASN A 88 12.80 -15.86 -15.67
CA ASN A 88 12.74 -15.05 -14.46
C ASN A 88 11.73 -13.89 -14.59
N VAL A 89 11.60 -13.27 -15.77
CA VAL A 89 10.64 -12.17 -16.00
C VAL A 89 9.20 -12.70 -15.94
N VAL A 90 8.98 -13.92 -16.45
CA VAL A 90 7.67 -14.59 -16.34
C VAL A 90 7.36 -14.93 -14.88
N PHE A 91 8.33 -15.48 -14.15
CA PHE A 91 8.21 -15.76 -12.72
C PHE A 91 7.90 -14.50 -11.91
N GLU A 92 8.64 -13.41 -12.14
CA GLU A 92 8.44 -12.13 -11.46
C GLU A 92 7.04 -11.56 -11.76
N ALA A 93 6.57 -11.65 -13.01
CA ALA A 93 5.19 -11.26 -13.35
C ALA A 93 4.15 -12.08 -12.58
N GLY A 94 4.35 -13.40 -12.46
CA GLY A 94 3.50 -14.26 -11.63
C GLY A 94 3.54 -13.91 -10.15
N LEU A 95 4.73 -13.62 -9.61
CA LEU A 95 4.92 -13.21 -8.21
C LEU A 95 4.14 -11.94 -7.88
N PHE A 96 4.28 -10.89 -8.70
CA PHE A 96 3.55 -9.64 -8.51
C PHE A 96 2.06 -9.81 -8.78
N GLY A 97 1.67 -10.59 -9.81
CA GLY A 97 0.28 -10.94 -10.08
C GLY A 97 -0.42 -11.67 -8.93
N GLY A 98 0.29 -12.53 -8.21
CA GLY A 98 -0.23 -13.24 -7.04
C GLY A 98 -0.50 -12.34 -5.83
N VAL A 99 0.25 -11.23 -5.68
CA VAL A 99 0.13 -10.31 -4.54
C VAL A 99 -0.77 -9.11 -4.87
N LEU A 100 -0.55 -8.46 -6.02
CA LEU A 100 -1.29 -7.28 -6.46
C LEU A 100 -2.62 -7.63 -7.16
N GLY A 101 -2.74 -8.86 -7.67
CA GLY A 101 -3.79 -9.27 -8.58
C GLY A 101 -3.51 -8.88 -10.04
N MET A 102 -4.07 -9.65 -10.98
CA MET A 102 -3.79 -9.48 -12.41
C MET A 102 -4.30 -8.17 -13.02
N ARG A 103 -5.22 -7.45 -12.36
CA ARG A 103 -5.67 -6.11 -12.81
C ARG A 103 -4.60 -5.04 -12.61
N ARG A 104 -3.62 -5.29 -11.74
CA ARG A 104 -2.55 -4.35 -11.36
C ARG A 104 -1.17 -4.79 -11.87
N THR A 105 -1.11 -5.91 -12.59
CA THR A 105 0.12 -6.46 -13.17
C THR A 105 0.00 -6.47 -14.70
N PHE A 106 0.69 -5.54 -15.34
CA PHE A 106 0.63 -5.32 -16.78
C PHE A 106 1.72 -6.12 -17.50
N ILE A 107 1.36 -6.71 -18.64
CA ILE A 107 2.32 -7.40 -19.51
C ILE A 107 2.51 -6.58 -20.78
N LEU A 108 3.75 -6.11 -20.99
CA LEU A 108 4.20 -5.51 -22.25
C LEU A 108 4.80 -6.62 -23.09
N HIS A 109 4.13 -7.01 -24.16
CA HIS A 109 4.43 -8.23 -24.90
C HIS A 109 4.94 -7.91 -26.31
N ALA A 110 6.19 -8.27 -26.59
CA ALA A 110 6.78 -8.13 -27.91
C ALA A 110 6.03 -8.98 -28.94
N ASN A 111 5.75 -8.42 -30.11
CA ASN A 111 5.20 -9.17 -31.23
C ASN A 111 6.13 -10.35 -31.57
N GLY A 112 5.58 -11.54 -31.81
CA GLY A 112 6.34 -12.75 -32.13
C GLY A 112 6.97 -13.49 -30.94
N SER A 113 6.99 -12.89 -29.74
CA SER A 113 7.41 -13.61 -28.54
C SER A 113 6.33 -14.62 -28.10
N LYS A 114 6.77 -15.76 -27.56
CA LYS A 114 5.89 -16.78 -27.01
C LYS A 114 5.29 -16.28 -25.69
N LEU A 115 3.99 -16.49 -25.50
CA LEU A 115 3.33 -16.25 -24.22
C LEU A 115 2.94 -17.60 -23.59
N PRO A 116 3.13 -17.80 -22.27
CA PRO A 116 2.58 -18.95 -21.57
C PRO A 116 1.08 -19.09 -21.82
N SER A 117 0.59 -20.32 -22.03
CA SER A 117 -0.81 -20.58 -22.39
C SER A 117 -1.79 -20.04 -21.37
N ASP A 118 -1.44 -20.11 -20.08
CA ASP A 118 -2.25 -19.61 -18.97
C ASP A 118 -2.44 -18.08 -19.02
N LEU A 119 -1.59 -17.37 -19.76
CA LEU A 119 -1.64 -15.92 -19.94
C LEU A 119 -2.27 -15.48 -21.28
N LEU A 120 -2.66 -16.41 -22.15
CA LEU A 120 -3.24 -16.07 -23.46
C LEU A 120 -4.58 -15.31 -23.37
N GLY A 121 -5.30 -15.44 -22.25
CA GLY A 121 -6.52 -14.68 -21.97
C GLY A 121 -6.29 -13.29 -21.36
N LEU A 122 -5.05 -12.96 -20.98
CA LEU A 122 -4.74 -11.66 -20.38
C LEU A 122 -4.59 -10.60 -21.48
N THR A 123 -5.28 -9.47 -21.32
CA THR A 123 -5.03 -8.30 -22.18
C THR A 123 -3.62 -7.78 -21.94
N SER A 124 -2.75 -7.89 -22.95
CA SER A 124 -1.38 -7.40 -22.93
C SER A 124 -1.20 -6.20 -23.86
N VAL A 125 -0.24 -5.33 -23.54
CA VAL A 125 0.13 -4.22 -24.42
C VAL A 125 1.19 -4.73 -25.40
N ARG A 126 0.83 -4.80 -26.68
CA ARG A 126 1.73 -5.25 -27.75
C ARG A 126 2.70 -4.15 -28.18
N TYR A 127 3.94 -4.53 -28.50
CA TYR A 127 4.95 -3.64 -29.08
C TYR A 127 5.84 -4.34 -30.12
N GLY A 128 6.37 -3.60 -31.09
CA GLY A 128 7.26 -4.08 -32.14
C GLY A 128 8.75 -4.01 -31.79
N GLU A 129 9.61 -4.55 -32.67
CA GLU A 129 11.07 -4.60 -32.47
C GLU A 129 11.72 -3.21 -32.40
N ALA A 130 11.29 -2.30 -33.28
CA ALA A 130 11.72 -0.90 -33.27
C ALA A 130 10.68 -0.07 -32.55
N THR A 131 10.80 0.06 -31.22
CA THR A 131 9.86 0.85 -30.43
C THR A 131 9.93 2.33 -30.83
N THR A 132 9.09 2.72 -31.78
CA THR A 132 9.04 4.09 -32.30
C THR A 132 8.53 5.04 -31.22
N GLY A 133 8.80 6.34 -31.36
CA GLY A 133 8.25 7.34 -30.44
C GLY A 133 6.72 7.33 -30.38
N ALA A 134 6.04 7.00 -31.49
CA ALA A 134 4.59 6.88 -31.53
C ALA A 134 4.08 5.66 -30.75
N GLU A 135 4.74 4.51 -30.93
CA GLU A 135 4.41 3.29 -30.19
C GLU A 135 4.65 3.47 -28.68
N MET A 136 5.77 4.09 -28.29
CA MET A 136 6.06 4.40 -26.89
C MET A 136 4.97 5.27 -26.24
N ARG A 137 4.49 6.31 -26.95
CA ARG A 137 3.38 7.13 -26.48
C ARG A 137 2.10 6.32 -26.30
N ALA A 138 1.80 5.41 -27.23
CA ALA A 138 0.62 4.55 -27.13
C ALA A 138 0.72 3.58 -25.94
N ILE A 139 1.89 3.00 -25.66
CA ILE A 139 2.15 2.16 -24.49
C ILE A 139 1.92 2.97 -23.21
N ASN A 140 2.55 4.14 -23.09
CA ASN A 140 2.43 5.00 -21.92
C ASN A 140 0.97 5.43 -21.69
N GLN A 141 0.22 5.75 -22.76
CA GLN A 141 -1.19 6.12 -22.64
C GLN A 141 -2.05 4.95 -22.14
N LYS A 142 -1.80 3.72 -22.62
CA LYS A 142 -2.53 2.54 -22.13
C LYS A 142 -2.25 2.26 -20.65
N LEU A 143 -0.99 2.35 -20.24
CA LEU A 143 -0.59 2.18 -18.84
C LEU A 143 -1.19 3.29 -17.96
N ARG A 144 -1.20 4.54 -18.44
CA ARG A 144 -1.85 5.66 -17.76
C ARG A 144 -3.32 5.38 -17.49
N ASN A 145 -4.08 5.05 -18.53
CA ASN A 145 -5.51 4.79 -18.41
C ASN A 145 -5.77 3.62 -17.43
N ALA A 146 -4.94 2.57 -17.46
CA ALA A 146 -5.08 1.44 -16.55
C ALA A 146 -4.79 1.82 -15.08
N ILE A 147 -3.74 2.60 -14.84
CA ILE A 147 -3.38 3.11 -13.51
C ILE A 147 -4.48 4.01 -12.94
N GLU A 148 -4.99 4.93 -13.76
CA GLU A 148 -6.04 5.87 -13.36
C GLU A 148 -7.36 5.16 -13.04
N ASN A 149 -7.73 4.13 -13.82
CA ASN A 149 -8.96 3.35 -13.60
C ASN A 149 -8.91 2.50 -12.32
N GLU A 150 -7.76 1.93 -11.97
CA GLU A 150 -7.64 1.04 -10.80
C GLU A 150 -7.28 1.81 -9.50
N SER A 151 -6.76 3.03 -9.59
CA SER A 151 -6.30 3.86 -8.45
C SER A 151 -5.23 3.18 -7.56
N ARG A 152 -4.76 3.84 -6.48
CA ARG A 152 -3.76 3.26 -5.56
C ARG A 152 -4.32 2.06 -4.80
N VAL A 153 -3.45 1.11 -4.42
CA VAL A 153 -3.87 -0.04 -3.60
C VAL A 153 -4.17 0.45 -2.18
N ALA A 154 -5.35 0.11 -1.68
CA ALA A 154 -5.70 0.36 -0.29
C ALA A 154 -4.98 -0.63 0.64
N ARG A 155 -3.97 -0.13 1.37
CA ARG A 155 -3.23 -0.88 2.39
C ARG A 155 -3.62 -0.40 3.77
N ILE A 156 -3.72 -1.32 4.73
CA ILE A 156 -4.01 -0.96 6.13
C ILE A 156 -2.76 -0.48 6.88
N GLU A 157 -1.57 -0.99 6.54
CA GLU A 157 -0.31 -0.66 7.20
C GLU A 157 0.10 0.80 6.94
N GLY A 158 0.71 1.46 7.93
CA GLY A 158 1.21 2.82 7.87
C GLY A 158 0.52 3.73 8.88
N LEU A 159 0.61 5.04 8.64
CA LEU A 159 0.12 6.06 9.57
C LEU A 159 -1.29 6.53 9.22
N TRP A 160 -2.12 6.70 10.25
CA TRP A 160 -3.52 7.10 10.12
C TRP A 160 -3.91 8.10 11.20
N TRP A 161 -4.43 9.25 10.80
CA TRP A 161 -5.18 10.12 11.69
C TRP A 161 -6.55 9.51 11.95
N GLN A 162 -6.90 9.29 13.21
CA GLN A 162 -8.22 8.87 13.66
C GLN A 162 -8.98 10.06 14.25
N PHE A 163 -10.18 10.26 13.73
CA PHE A 163 -11.09 11.33 14.08
C PHE A 163 -12.33 10.74 14.76
N SER A 164 -12.56 11.07 16.03
CA SER A 164 -13.69 10.56 16.81
C SER A 164 -14.99 11.29 16.44
N LEU A 165 -16.00 10.58 15.95
CA LEU A 165 -17.29 11.18 15.53
C LEU A 165 -18.38 11.13 16.60
N SER A 166 -18.23 10.31 17.64
CA SER A 166 -19.20 10.25 18.75
C SER A 166 -19.08 11.47 19.69
N GLU A 167 -20.13 11.73 20.45
CA GLU A 167 -20.13 12.79 21.48
C GLU A 167 -19.03 12.53 22.51
N ARG A 168 -18.19 13.54 22.74
CA ARG A 168 -17.07 13.46 23.69
C ARG A 168 -17.59 13.68 25.10
N THR A 169 -17.03 12.91 26.03
CA THR A 169 -17.35 13.05 27.45
C THR A 169 -16.10 13.44 28.22
N VAL A 170 -16.26 13.90 29.46
CA VAL A 170 -15.11 14.10 30.38
C VAL A 170 -14.26 12.83 30.49
N LYS A 171 -14.87 11.65 30.37
CA LYS A 171 -14.19 10.35 30.44
C LYS A 171 -13.52 9.93 29.13
N GLU A 172 -13.91 10.51 28.00
CA GLU A 172 -13.32 10.32 26.67
C GLU A 172 -13.08 11.66 25.97
N PRO A 173 -12.04 12.40 26.40
CA PRO A 173 -11.79 13.75 25.92
C PRO A 173 -10.99 13.76 24.61
N SER A 174 -10.63 12.63 24.01
CA SER A 174 -9.81 12.60 22.80
C SER A 174 -10.60 13.10 21.59
N ALA A 175 -10.04 14.06 20.86
CA ALA A 175 -10.64 14.58 19.62
C ALA A 175 -9.97 13.96 18.38
N VAL A 176 -8.66 13.80 18.44
CA VAL A 176 -7.84 13.28 17.36
C VAL A 176 -6.76 12.34 17.92
N SER A 177 -6.50 11.26 17.19
CA SER A 177 -5.42 10.32 17.47
C SER A 177 -4.59 10.06 16.22
N LEU A 178 -3.32 9.68 16.40
CA LEU A 178 -2.46 9.18 15.33
C LEU A 178 -2.17 7.71 15.62
N LEU A 179 -2.51 6.85 14.66
CA LEU A 179 -2.28 5.42 14.70
C LEU A 179 -1.12 5.06 13.78
N ARG A 180 -0.34 4.09 14.20
CA ARG A 180 0.61 3.37 13.38
C ARG A 180 0.20 1.91 13.35
N ILE A 181 -0.07 1.42 12.14
CA ILE A 181 -0.33 0.01 11.87
C ILE A 181 0.91 -0.55 11.16
N SER A 182 1.50 -1.61 11.67
CA SER A 182 2.70 -2.21 11.07
C SER A 182 2.68 -3.72 11.21
N ARG A 183 3.62 -4.41 10.56
CA ARG A 183 3.91 -5.80 10.86
C ARG A 183 5.19 -5.92 11.67
N ASP A 184 5.20 -6.86 12.60
CA ASP A 184 6.40 -7.26 13.30
C ASP A 184 7.32 -8.11 12.40
N ARG A 185 8.38 -8.68 12.97
CA ARG A 185 9.35 -9.52 12.25
C ARG A 185 8.76 -10.84 11.76
N ASP A 186 7.74 -11.34 12.44
CA ASP A 186 7.05 -12.59 12.11
C ASP A 186 5.86 -12.36 11.15
N GLY A 187 5.60 -11.10 10.80
CA GLY A 187 4.54 -10.68 9.87
C GLY A 187 3.18 -10.49 10.55
N ALA A 188 3.10 -10.58 11.88
CA ALA A 188 1.88 -10.30 12.62
C ALA A 188 1.58 -8.81 12.63
N LEU A 189 0.30 -8.44 12.47
CA LEU A 189 -0.12 -7.05 12.50
C LEU A 189 -0.12 -6.52 13.93
N GLU A 190 0.38 -5.30 14.08
CA GLU A 190 0.38 -4.53 15.30
C GLU A 190 -0.21 -3.14 15.04
N LEU A 191 -0.87 -2.59 16.05
CA LEU A 191 -1.42 -1.25 16.05
C LEU A 191 -0.96 -0.55 17.31
N THR A 192 -0.42 0.65 17.16
CA THR A 192 -0.15 1.57 18.27
C THR A 192 -0.78 2.91 17.97
N GLY A 193 -1.07 3.69 19.00
CA GLY A 193 -1.55 5.03 18.79
C GLY A 193 -1.45 5.92 20.02
N ARG A 194 -1.58 7.21 19.74
CA ARG A 194 -1.56 8.29 20.72
C ARG A 194 -2.72 9.22 20.43
N SER A 195 -3.35 9.71 21.48
CA SER A 195 -4.49 10.64 21.39
C SER A 195 -4.15 11.97 22.03
N TRP A 196 -4.73 13.03 21.49
CA TRP A 196 -4.58 14.38 22.02
C TRP A 196 -5.91 15.04 22.31
N GLN A 197 -5.90 15.90 23.32
CA GLN A 197 -7.00 16.81 23.64
C GLN A 197 -6.94 18.06 22.75
N GLU A 198 -7.99 18.89 22.82
CA GLU A 198 -8.05 20.14 22.05
C GLU A 198 -6.91 21.13 22.37
N ASN A 199 -6.43 21.12 23.61
CA ASN A 199 -5.31 21.94 24.05
C ASN A 199 -3.93 21.36 23.66
N GLY A 200 -3.89 20.30 22.84
CA GLY A 200 -2.66 19.66 22.39
C GLY A 200 -1.99 18.74 23.42
N SER A 201 -2.58 18.58 24.61
CA SER A 201 -2.06 17.66 25.63
C SER A 201 -2.32 16.20 25.26
N LEU A 202 -1.37 15.32 25.56
CA LEU A 202 -1.49 13.88 25.33
C LEU A 202 -2.55 13.27 26.29
N SER A 203 -3.64 12.74 25.76
CA SER A 203 -4.72 12.16 26.57
C SER A 203 -4.56 10.66 26.81
N ALA A 204 -4.08 9.93 25.80
CA ALA A 204 -3.99 8.47 25.87
C ALA A 204 -2.85 7.92 25.02
N ARG A 205 -2.36 6.75 25.42
CA ARG A 205 -1.55 5.87 24.58
C ARG A 205 -2.22 4.51 24.54
N TYR A 206 -2.21 3.85 23.40
CA TYR A 206 -2.80 2.53 23.26
C TYR A 206 -2.01 1.67 22.28
N TRP A 207 -2.12 0.35 22.48
CA TRP A 207 -1.47 -0.68 21.69
C TRP A 207 -2.39 -1.89 21.55
N SER A 208 -2.29 -2.59 20.43
CA SER A 208 -2.99 -3.84 20.22
C SER A 208 -2.34 -4.96 21.02
N GLU A 209 -3.17 -5.80 21.63
CA GLU A 209 -2.74 -7.13 22.08
C GLU A 209 -3.05 -8.21 21.04
N ALA A 210 -4.05 -7.97 20.17
CA ALA A 210 -4.30 -8.81 19.00
C ALA A 210 -4.88 -8.00 17.84
N VAL A 211 -4.46 -8.31 16.62
CA VAL A 211 -5.01 -7.73 15.38
C VAL A 211 -5.32 -8.85 14.38
N LYS A 212 -6.54 -8.82 13.83
CA LYS A 212 -7.00 -9.70 12.78
C LYS A 212 -7.27 -8.92 11.51
N GLU A 213 -6.54 -9.24 10.44
CA GLU A 213 -6.81 -8.73 9.10
C GLU A 213 -8.08 -9.34 8.52
N ARG A 214 -8.87 -8.50 7.84
CA ARG A 214 -10.08 -8.86 7.11
C ARG A 214 -9.88 -8.56 5.63
N LYS A 215 -10.33 -9.49 4.77
CA LYS A 215 -10.23 -9.35 3.31
C LYS A 215 -11.47 -8.71 2.69
N GLU A 216 -12.66 -9.03 3.22
CA GLU A 216 -13.93 -8.56 2.68
C GLU A 216 -14.89 -8.14 3.81
N PRO A 217 -15.21 -6.84 3.94
CA PRO A 217 -14.46 -5.71 3.35
C PRO A 217 -13.02 -5.66 3.90
N PRO A 218 -12.06 -5.08 3.14
CA PRO A 218 -10.67 -5.00 3.57
C PRO A 218 -10.53 -4.12 4.82
N GLY A 219 -9.73 -4.56 5.79
CA GLY A 219 -9.59 -3.83 7.05
C GLY A 219 -9.00 -4.68 8.18
N ILE A 220 -9.18 -4.23 9.41
CA ILE A 220 -8.77 -4.95 10.62
C ILE A 220 -9.86 -4.94 11.70
N PHE A 221 -9.87 -6.01 12.48
CA PHE A 221 -10.49 -6.05 13.80
C PHE A 221 -9.38 -6.21 14.84
N TYR A 222 -9.44 -5.50 15.95
CA TYR A 222 -8.37 -5.52 16.94
C TYR A 222 -8.89 -5.47 18.37
N PHE A 223 -8.14 -6.08 19.27
CA PHE A 223 -8.25 -5.89 20.72
C PHE A 223 -7.07 -5.04 21.19
N TRP A 224 -7.32 -4.05 22.03
CA TRP A 224 -6.34 -3.07 22.46
C TRP A 224 -6.36 -2.82 23.96
N ASN A 225 -5.20 -2.44 24.47
CA ASN A 225 -4.97 -1.92 25.81
C ASN A 225 -4.46 -0.48 25.71
N GLY A 226 -4.69 0.32 26.73
CA GLY A 226 -4.19 1.69 26.77
C GLY A 226 -4.14 2.31 28.15
N GLU A 227 -3.47 3.43 28.23
CA GLU A 227 -3.20 4.19 29.45
C GLU A 227 -3.50 5.67 29.25
N ARG A 228 -3.71 6.40 30.35
CA ARG A 228 -3.84 7.86 30.37
C ARG A 228 -2.67 8.49 31.10
N PRO A 229 -1.62 8.93 30.39
CA PRO A 229 -0.35 9.31 31.02
C PRO A 229 -0.43 10.56 31.91
N LEU A 230 -1.48 11.37 31.79
CA LEU A 230 -1.66 12.59 32.61
C LEU A 230 -2.46 12.37 33.90
N ASP A 231 -3.02 11.17 34.11
CA ASP A 231 -3.80 10.84 35.30
C ASP A 231 -3.16 9.65 36.01
N ALA A 232 -2.44 9.93 37.10
CA ALA A 232 -1.68 8.94 37.85
C ALA A 232 -2.55 7.83 38.45
N ASN A 233 -3.86 8.07 38.60
CA ASN A 233 -4.82 7.10 39.14
C ASN A 233 -5.78 6.57 38.05
N ALA A 234 -5.51 6.86 36.77
CA ALA A 234 -6.37 6.40 35.70
C ALA A 234 -6.38 4.86 35.62
N SER A 235 -7.58 4.32 35.54
CA SER A 235 -7.81 2.93 35.17
C SER A 235 -7.13 2.60 33.84
N GLN A 236 -6.56 1.39 33.77
CA GLN A 236 -6.17 0.78 32.51
C GLN A 236 -7.39 0.76 31.57
N LEU A 237 -7.18 1.23 30.35
CA LEU A 237 -8.17 1.17 29.29
C LEU A 237 -7.97 -0.09 28.48
N TYR A 238 -9.07 -0.65 28.01
CA TYR A 238 -9.03 -1.74 27.04
C TYR A 238 -10.29 -1.72 26.17
N GLY A 239 -10.27 -2.47 25.08
CA GLY A 239 -11.46 -2.69 24.29
C GLY A 239 -11.18 -3.31 22.94
N THR A 240 -12.16 -3.20 22.07
CA THR A 240 -12.06 -3.69 20.69
C THR A 240 -12.29 -2.58 19.70
N GLY A 241 -11.78 -2.71 18.50
CA GLY A 241 -12.10 -1.81 17.40
C GLY A 241 -12.08 -2.49 16.05
N GLU A 242 -12.60 -1.78 15.07
CA GLU A 242 -12.68 -2.18 13.69
C GLU A 242 -12.32 -0.99 12.82
N ILE A 243 -11.49 -1.22 11.81
CA ILE A 243 -11.17 -0.26 10.75
C ILE A 243 -11.46 -0.95 9.42
N ARG A 244 -12.26 -0.32 8.57
CA ARG A 244 -12.58 -0.77 7.21
C ARG A 244 -12.02 0.22 6.22
N LEU A 245 -11.20 -0.26 5.29
CA LEU A 245 -10.67 0.55 4.21
C LEU A 245 -11.80 0.88 3.22
N GLU A 246 -11.89 2.16 2.87
CA GLU A 246 -12.81 2.64 1.83
C GLU A 246 -12.02 3.01 0.57
N SER A 247 -10.80 3.53 0.75
CA SER A 247 -9.84 3.84 -0.31
C SER A 247 -8.42 3.78 0.25
N ALA A 248 -7.41 4.10 -0.57
CA ALA A 248 -6.02 4.17 -0.13
C ALA A 248 -5.77 5.19 0.98
N ASP A 249 -6.56 6.28 0.99
CA ASP A 249 -6.34 7.43 1.86
C ASP A 249 -7.45 7.63 2.90
N ARG A 250 -8.49 6.78 2.89
CA ARG A 250 -9.65 6.88 3.79
C ARG A 250 -10.14 5.51 4.27
N ALA A 251 -10.49 5.47 5.55
CA ALA A 251 -11.15 4.35 6.19
C ALA A 251 -12.18 4.83 7.21
N SER A 252 -13.09 3.95 7.60
CA SER A 252 -14.09 4.19 8.63
C SER A 252 -14.17 3.01 9.60
N GLY A 253 -14.72 3.24 10.77
CA GLY A 253 -14.70 2.20 11.79
C GLY A 253 -15.30 2.63 13.11
N TYR A 254 -15.02 1.83 14.13
CA TYR A 254 -15.36 2.17 15.51
C TYR A 254 -14.34 1.56 16.46
N PHE A 255 -14.31 2.08 17.67
CA PHE A 255 -13.64 1.44 18.78
C PHE A 255 -14.53 1.50 20.03
N THR A 256 -14.33 0.56 20.92
CA THR A 256 -14.93 0.53 22.24
C THR A 256 -13.84 0.77 23.26
N THR A 257 -14.17 1.53 24.30
CA THR A 257 -13.28 1.80 25.42
C THR A 257 -13.97 1.33 26.69
N ARG A 258 -13.26 0.53 27.47
CA ARG A 258 -13.70 -0.02 28.73
C ARG A 258 -12.67 0.22 29.82
N ALA A 259 -13.15 0.30 31.05
CA ALA A 259 -12.34 0.32 32.26
C ALA A 259 -13.11 -0.38 33.39
N ASP A 260 -12.48 -1.35 34.05
CA ASP A 260 -13.12 -2.16 35.09
C ASP A 260 -13.06 -1.52 36.47
N THR A 261 -12.11 -0.62 36.69
CA THR A 261 -11.98 0.11 37.96
C THR A 261 -12.76 1.43 37.93
N PRO A 262 -13.24 1.92 39.08
CA PRO A 262 -13.92 3.20 39.15
C PRO A 262 -13.03 4.37 38.69
N PRO A 263 -13.58 5.32 37.89
CA PRO A 263 -14.93 5.32 37.36
C PRO A 263 -15.09 4.34 36.20
N LYS A 264 -16.09 3.45 36.28
CA LYS A 264 -16.42 2.53 35.17
C LYS A 264 -16.65 3.34 33.89
N LEU A 265 -16.04 2.86 32.81
CA LEU A 265 -16.16 3.41 31.46
C LEU A 265 -16.62 2.30 30.52
N ASN A 266 -17.60 2.60 29.68
CA ASN A 266 -18.02 1.75 28.59
C ASN A 266 -18.61 2.66 27.51
N ALA A 267 -17.84 2.94 26.47
CA ALA A 267 -18.31 3.74 25.35
C ALA A 267 -17.95 3.09 24.03
N ARG A 268 -18.70 3.47 22.99
CA ARG A 268 -18.43 3.11 21.60
C ARG A 268 -18.30 4.38 20.79
N THR A 269 -17.14 4.55 20.17
CA THR A 269 -16.79 5.73 19.40
C THR A 269 -16.63 5.37 17.94
N SER A 270 -17.46 5.98 17.10
CA SER A 270 -17.30 5.90 15.64
C SER A 270 -16.09 6.72 15.21
N GLY A 271 -15.35 6.23 14.22
CA GLY A 271 -14.12 6.85 13.75
C GLY A 271 -14.06 6.99 12.24
N VAL A 272 -13.52 8.12 11.77
CA VAL A 272 -13.00 8.26 10.40
C VAL A 272 -11.48 8.29 10.47
N TYR A 273 -10.84 7.61 9.53
CA TYR A 273 -9.40 7.42 9.49
C TYR A 273 -8.89 7.98 8.17
N LEU A 274 -7.95 8.91 8.22
CA LEU A 274 -7.32 9.51 7.05
C LEU A 274 -5.84 9.22 7.06
N ARG A 275 -5.25 8.99 5.89
CA ARG A 275 -3.79 8.79 5.81
C ARG A 275 -3.03 9.98 6.37
N ALA A 276 -2.03 9.67 7.19
CA ALA A 276 -1.14 10.66 7.76
C ALA A 276 0.20 10.65 7.01
N ALA A 277 0.79 11.83 6.87
CA ALA A 277 2.11 11.97 6.27
C ALA A 277 3.19 11.52 7.28
N PRO A 278 4.31 10.92 6.85
CA PRO A 278 5.42 10.58 7.75
C PRO A 278 5.94 11.78 8.55
N GLU A 279 5.89 12.97 7.96
CA GLU A 279 6.28 14.23 8.58
C GLU A 279 5.41 14.54 9.81
N ASP A 280 4.13 14.18 9.79
CA ASP A 280 3.22 14.37 10.93
C ASP A 280 3.73 13.61 12.17
N LEU A 281 4.17 12.36 11.99
CA LEU A 281 4.75 11.58 13.08
C LEU A 281 6.04 12.23 13.61
N SER A 282 6.90 12.70 12.69
CA SER A 282 8.16 13.37 13.07
C SER A 282 7.92 14.64 13.88
N ILE A 283 6.87 15.40 13.57
CA ILE A 283 6.45 16.59 14.33
C ILE A 283 5.95 16.20 15.72
N LEU A 284 5.13 15.14 15.81
CA LEU A 284 4.60 14.67 17.09
C LEU A 284 5.70 14.13 18.02
N ASP A 285 6.70 13.45 17.48
CA ASP A 285 7.86 12.91 18.21
C ASP A 285 8.97 13.95 18.46
N GLY A 286 8.98 15.04 17.67
CA GLY A 286 9.95 16.11 17.76
C GLY A 286 9.89 16.88 19.09
N ARG A 287 10.94 17.67 19.37
CA ARG A 287 11.02 18.50 20.59
C ARG A 287 10.31 19.86 20.45
N ASP A 288 9.91 20.22 19.24
CA ASP A 288 9.24 21.48 18.96
C ASP A 288 7.76 21.43 19.38
N ASN A 289 7.48 21.96 20.56
CA ASN A 289 6.12 22.01 21.09
C ASN A 289 5.20 22.93 20.29
N GLN A 290 5.73 24.04 19.75
CA GLN A 290 4.96 24.98 18.94
C GLN A 290 4.45 24.28 17.69
N ARG A 291 5.34 23.61 16.97
CA ARG A 291 5.00 22.89 15.74
C ARG A 291 4.00 21.75 15.99
N ARG A 292 4.15 21.06 17.12
CA ARG A 292 3.20 20.03 17.55
C ARG A 292 1.80 20.58 17.80
N VAL A 293 1.71 21.71 18.50
CA VAL A 293 0.43 22.37 18.78
C VAL A 293 -0.24 22.86 17.49
N GLU A 294 0.53 23.43 16.56
CA GLU A 294 0.03 23.87 15.24
C GLU A 294 -0.56 22.70 14.45
N LEU A 295 0.16 21.58 14.35
CA LEU A 295 -0.32 20.38 13.65
C LEU A 295 -1.60 19.84 14.28
N ILE A 296 -1.66 19.73 15.61
CA ILE A 296 -2.86 19.26 16.31
C ILE A 296 -4.02 20.23 16.06
N ALA A 297 -3.81 21.54 16.13
CA ALA A 297 -4.83 22.54 15.85
C ALA A 297 -5.39 22.44 14.43
N GLU A 298 -4.52 22.23 13.43
CA GLU A 298 -4.91 21.98 12.03
C GLU A 298 -5.82 20.75 11.93
N ARG A 299 -5.41 19.62 12.54
CA ARG A 299 -6.21 18.38 12.53
C ARG A 299 -7.53 18.53 13.28
N LEU A 300 -7.56 19.28 14.38
CA LEU A 300 -8.80 19.60 15.10
C LEU A 300 -9.75 20.48 14.29
N SER A 301 -9.22 21.42 13.49
CA SER A 301 -10.02 22.21 12.56
C SER A 301 -10.67 21.33 11.50
N HIS A 302 -9.90 20.40 10.91
CA HIS A 302 -10.40 19.43 9.96
C HIS A 302 -11.44 18.47 10.59
N TRP A 303 -11.22 18.05 11.84
CA TRP A 303 -12.22 17.27 12.58
C TRP A 303 -13.58 17.99 12.67
N LYS A 304 -13.58 19.29 12.98
CA LYS A 304 -14.81 20.09 13.07
C LYS A 304 -15.55 20.15 11.74
N SER A 305 -14.84 20.23 10.61
CA SER A 305 -15.49 20.22 9.30
C SER A 305 -16.10 18.86 8.95
N ILE A 306 -15.47 17.76 9.37
CA ILE A 306 -16.00 16.39 9.14
C ILE A 306 -17.28 16.15 9.95
N LYS A 307 -17.36 16.65 11.19
CA LYS A 307 -18.51 16.45 12.08
C LYS A 307 -19.77 17.22 11.63
N ASN A 308 -19.61 18.30 10.86
CA ASN A 308 -20.70 19.18 10.43
C ASN A 308 -21.35 18.74 9.11
N VAL A 309 -20.98 17.58 8.57
CA VAL A 309 -21.53 16.95 7.36
C VAL A 309 -22.29 15.68 7.76
#